data_AF-A0A388QM75-F1
#
_entry.id   AF-A0A388QM75-F1
#
_cell.length_a   1.000
_cell.length_b   1.000
_cell.length_c   1.000
_cell.angle_alpha   90.00
_cell.angle_beta   90.00
_cell.angle_gamma   90.00
#
_symmetry.space_group_name_H-M   'P 1'
#
loop_
_entity.id
_entity.type
_entity.pdbx_description
1 polymer ?
#
loop_
_entity_poly.entity_id
_entity_poly.type
_entity_poly.pdbx_seq_one_letter_code
_entity_poly.pdbx_strand_id
1 'polypeptide(L)'
;MNKDNKKKEEKPKKSDFKAFLKNRAPIYLGIIAIFVIFVVPELTKGDLQSSFPDNLTDKQKQIVEILMSYNGPNEKGLTVMNSITEQIATDYPNEKIYDNKKTKVDLIVSRSDESTENIYKVILTFESYKGKTEYVWNVNQDTKEIEAKNSNAKHVIDIVNYYD
;
A
#
# COMPACT_ATOMS: atom_id res chain seq x y z
N MET A 1 -2.21 48.83 36.69
CA MET A 1 -2.75 47.49 36.97
C MET A 1 -3.55 47.03 35.75
N ASN A 2 -3.10 45.91 35.18
CA ASN A 2 -3.61 45.02 34.12
C ASN A 2 -4.51 45.49 32.95
N LYS A 3 -3.96 45.23 31.76
CA LYS A 3 -4.62 45.09 30.45
C LYS A 3 -5.40 43.77 30.41
N ASP A 4 -6.69 43.83 30.10
CA ASP A 4 -7.47 42.65 29.67
C ASP A 4 -7.91 42.83 28.20
N ASN A 5 -7.02 42.48 27.27
CA ASN A 5 -7.37 42.29 25.86
C ASN A 5 -7.70 40.82 25.62
N LYS A 6 -8.97 40.44 25.81
CA LYS A 6 -9.52 39.16 25.33
C LYS A 6 -9.59 39.18 23.80
N LYS A 7 -8.56 38.65 23.13
CA LYS A 7 -8.65 38.23 21.72
C LYS A 7 -9.79 37.21 21.59
N LYS A 8 -10.91 37.60 20.99
CA LYS A 8 -11.90 36.66 20.47
C LYS A 8 -11.28 35.99 19.25
N GLU A 9 -11.02 34.69 19.34
CA GLU A 9 -10.70 33.86 18.20
C GLU A 9 -11.90 33.84 17.25
N GLU A 10 -11.83 34.61 16.16
CA GLU A 10 -12.80 34.54 15.08
C GLU A 10 -12.62 33.21 14.34
N LYS A 11 -13.52 32.26 14.60
CA LYS A 11 -13.65 31.06 13.76
C LYS A 11 -13.94 31.49 12.31
N PRO A 12 -13.23 30.93 11.30
CA PRO A 12 -13.40 31.34 9.91
C PRO A 12 -14.84 31.10 9.45
N LYS A 13 -15.50 32.15 8.94
CA LYS A 13 -16.88 32.09 8.47
C LYS A 13 -16.92 31.40 7.10
N LYS A 14 -17.76 30.35 6.96
CA LYS A 14 -17.99 29.62 5.69
C LYS A 14 -18.37 30.53 4.50
N SER A 15 -18.83 31.76 4.74
CA SER A 15 -19.14 32.77 3.73
C SER A 15 -17.93 33.20 2.91
N ASP A 16 -16.76 33.28 3.54
CA ASP A 16 -15.58 33.87 2.92
C ASP A 16 -14.94 32.89 1.93
N PHE A 17 -15.05 31.59 2.22
CA PHE A 17 -14.67 30.52 1.30
C PHE A 17 -15.55 30.51 0.04
N LYS A 18 -16.86 30.73 0.18
CA LYS A 18 -17.81 30.80 -0.94
C LYS A 18 -17.57 32.03 -1.80
N ALA A 19 -17.28 33.18 -1.20
CA ALA A 19 -16.93 34.42 -1.90
C ALA A 19 -15.57 34.31 -2.61
N PHE A 20 -14.60 33.66 -1.97
CA PHE A 20 -13.27 33.40 -2.51
C PHE A 20 -13.32 32.43 -3.71
N LEU A 21 -14.08 31.33 -3.60
CA LEU A 21 -14.37 30.43 -4.71
C LEU A 21 -15.02 31.17 -5.86
N LYS A 22 -16.00 32.06 -5.62
CA LYS A 22 -16.69 32.80 -6.69
C LYS A 22 -15.79 33.76 -7.47
N ASN A 23 -14.86 34.45 -6.80
CA ASN A 23 -14.01 35.48 -7.44
C ASN A 23 -12.81 34.92 -8.19
N ARG A 24 -12.41 33.67 -7.92
CA ARG A 24 -11.32 32.96 -8.60
C ARG A 24 -11.76 31.63 -9.20
N ALA A 25 -13.07 31.41 -9.24
CA ALA A 25 -13.73 30.19 -9.72
C ALA A 25 -13.16 29.70 -11.05
N PRO A 26 -12.92 30.56 -12.07
CA PRO A 26 -12.43 30.08 -13.35
C PRO A 26 -11.03 29.43 -13.26
N ILE A 27 -10.14 30.01 -12.46
CA ILE A 27 -8.75 29.51 -12.31
C ILE A 27 -8.74 28.22 -11.49
N TYR A 28 -9.49 28.17 -10.39
CA TYR A 28 -9.58 26.96 -9.57
C TYR A 28 -10.30 25.81 -10.30
N LEU A 29 -11.35 26.09 -11.05
CA LEU A 29 -12.00 25.11 -11.92
C LEU A 29 -11.03 24.59 -12.99
N GLY A 30 -10.21 25.47 -13.58
CA GLY A 30 -9.17 25.08 -14.52
C GLY A 30 -8.13 24.14 -13.90
N ILE A 31 -7.62 24.46 -12.70
CA ILE A 31 -6.65 23.62 -11.99
C ILE A 31 -7.27 22.28 -11.60
N ILE A 32 -8.51 22.26 -11.08
CA ILE A 32 -9.23 21.02 -10.76
C ILE A 32 -9.44 20.18 -12.01
N ALA A 33 -9.80 20.78 -13.14
CA ALA A 33 -9.96 20.07 -14.41
C ALA A 33 -8.63 19.43 -14.87
N ILE A 34 -7.52 20.16 -14.79
CA ILE A 34 -6.17 19.61 -15.08
C ILE A 34 -5.84 18.47 -14.11
N PHE A 35 -6.12 18.64 -12.82
CA PHE A 35 -5.87 17.59 -11.81
C PHE A 35 -6.69 16.33 -12.09
N VAL A 36 -7.96 16.46 -12.49
CA VAL A 36 -8.82 15.33 -12.89
C VAL A 36 -8.34 14.66 -14.18
N ILE A 37 -7.78 15.42 -15.14
CA ILE A 37 -7.32 14.85 -16.42
C ILE A 37 -5.96 14.15 -16.28
N PHE A 38 -5.03 14.70 -15.49
CA PHE A 38 -3.65 14.21 -15.45
C PHE A 38 -3.30 13.47 -14.17
N VAL A 39 -3.84 13.88 -13.02
CA VAL A 39 -3.44 13.32 -11.73
C VAL A 39 -4.36 12.17 -11.32
N VAL A 40 -5.68 12.30 -11.50
CA VAL A 40 -6.61 11.21 -11.14
C VAL A 40 -6.32 9.91 -11.89
N PRO A 41 -6.09 9.89 -13.23
CA PRO A 41 -5.80 8.64 -13.93
C PRO A 41 -4.48 7.99 -13.53
N GLU A 42 -3.54 8.78 -13.00
CA GLU A 42 -2.26 8.29 -12.46
C GLU A 42 -2.46 7.64 -11.08
N LEU A 43 -3.29 8.25 -10.23
CA LEU A 43 -3.62 7.74 -8.89
C LEU A 43 -4.59 6.54 -8.91
N THR A 44 -5.37 6.36 -9.98
CA THR A 44 -6.29 5.22 -10.15
C THR A 44 -5.67 4.04 -10.90
N LYS A 45 -4.37 4.08 -11.20
CA LYS A 45 -3.69 2.93 -11.81
C LYS A 45 -3.72 1.75 -10.85
N GLY A 46 -3.86 0.54 -11.39
CA GLY A 46 -3.65 -0.65 -10.58
C GLY A 46 -2.24 -0.64 -9.99
N ASP A 47 -2.14 -0.88 -8.70
CA ASP A 47 -0.90 -1.21 -8.00
C ASP A 47 -1.06 -2.56 -7.27
N LEU A 48 0.05 -3.07 -6.70
CA LEU A 48 0.04 -4.36 -6.02
C LEU A 48 -0.99 -4.41 -4.88
N GLN A 49 -1.07 -3.34 -4.07
CA GLN A 49 -1.94 -3.27 -2.89
C GLN A 49 -3.42 -3.19 -3.28
N SER A 50 -3.75 -2.43 -4.31
CA SER A 50 -5.10 -2.28 -4.87
C SER A 50 -5.65 -3.60 -5.43
N SER A 51 -4.76 -4.56 -5.71
CA SER A 51 -5.13 -5.89 -6.18
C SER A 51 -5.45 -6.87 -5.04
N PHE A 52 -5.30 -6.46 -3.78
CA PHE A 52 -5.60 -7.31 -2.63
C PHE A 52 -7.11 -7.43 -2.41
N PRO A 53 -7.59 -8.58 -1.91
CA PRO A 53 -9.01 -8.82 -1.74
C PRO A 53 -9.59 -8.00 -0.58
N ASP A 54 -10.74 -7.36 -0.82
CA ASP A 54 -11.45 -6.56 0.19
C ASP A 54 -12.14 -7.39 1.29
N ASN A 55 -12.33 -8.69 1.04
CA ASN A 55 -13.08 -9.59 1.91
C ASN A 55 -12.23 -10.27 3.01
N LEU A 56 -11.00 -9.80 3.25
CA LEU A 56 -10.18 -10.25 4.37
C LEU A 56 -10.83 -9.87 5.72
N THR A 57 -10.78 -10.79 6.68
CA THR A 57 -11.14 -10.52 8.08
C THR A 57 -10.14 -9.54 8.71
N ASP A 58 -10.52 -8.87 9.80
CA ASP A 58 -9.63 -7.91 10.49
C ASP A 58 -8.29 -8.54 10.91
N LYS A 59 -8.31 -9.81 11.33
CA LYS A 59 -7.09 -10.56 11.65
C LYS A 59 -6.22 -10.78 10.41
N GLN A 60 -6.81 -11.21 9.29
CA GLN A 60 -6.06 -11.40 8.05
C GLN A 60 -5.49 -10.07 7.54
N LYS A 61 -6.24 -8.96 7.66
CA LYS A 61 -5.75 -7.60 7.33
C LYS A 61 -4.53 -7.23 8.17
N GLN A 62 -4.59 -7.45 9.48
CA GLN A 62 -3.46 -7.21 10.38
C GLN A 62 -2.23 -8.04 9.97
N ILE A 63 -2.41 -9.31 9.60
CA ILE A 63 -1.31 -10.17 9.14
C ILE A 63 -0.69 -9.65 7.85
N VAL A 64 -1.52 -9.25 6.89
CA VAL A 64 -1.04 -8.66 5.63
C VAL A 64 -0.30 -7.35 5.91
N GLU A 65 -0.80 -6.52 6.82
CA GLU A 65 -0.12 -5.29 7.23
C GLU A 65 1.24 -5.57 7.87
N ILE A 66 1.33 -6.53 8.81
CA ILE A 66 2.61 -6.95 9.41
C ILE A 66 3.61 -7.37 8.33
N LEU A 67 3.19 -8.24 7.40
CA LEU A 67 4.07 -8.72 6.34
C LEU A 67 4.50 -7.60 5.39
N MET A 68 3.54 -6.84 4.88
CA MET A 68 3.77 -5.88 3.80
C MET A 68 4.50 -4.62 4.25
N SER A 69 4.39 -4.26 5.53
CA SER A 69 5.11 -3.14 6.13
C SER A 69 6.50 -3.50 6.65
N TYR A 70 6.83 -4.79 6.74
CA TYR A 70 8.14 -5.24 7.20
C TYR A 70 9.26 -4.67 6.31
N ASN A 71 10.20 -3.96 6.93
CA ASN A 71 11.29 -3.22 6.29
C ASN A 71 12.67 -3.57 6.87
N GLY A 72 12.80 -4.84 7.31
CA GLY A 72 14.04 -5.40 7.82
C GLY A 72 14.33 -5.04 9.27
N PRO A 73 15.37 -5.64 9.86
CA PRO A 73 15.71 -5.46 11.28
C PRO A 73 16.20 -4.04 11.62
N ASN A 74 16.70 -3.29 10.62
CA ASN A 74 17.22 -1.94 10.80
C ASN A 74 16.16 -0.85 10.63
N GLU A 75 14.93 -1.21 10.23
CA GLU A 75 13.78 -0.32 9.96
C GLU A 75 14.06 0.83 8.97
N LYS A 76 15.06 0.68 8.10
CA LYS A 76 15.53 1.73 7.17
C LYS A 76 15.44 1.36 5.69
N GLY A 77 15.20 0.08 5.40
CA GLY A 77 15.22 -0.45 4.05
C GLY A 77 13.87 -0.40 3.34
N LEU A 78 13.83 -1.05 2.17
CA LEU A 78 12.60 -1.31 1.42
C LEU A 78 11.65 -2.19 2.23
N THR A 79 10.34 -1.93 2.11
CA THR A 79 9.34 -2.85 2.65
C THR A 79 9.19 -4.08 1.76
N VAL A 80 8.61 -5.17 2.29
CA VAL A 80 8.22 -6.34 1.48
C VAL A 80 7.34 -5.94 0.29
N MET A 81 6.34 -5.06 0.52
CA MET A 81 5.47 -4.54 -0.55
C MET A 81 6.28 -3.84 -1.64
N ASN A 82 7.17 -2.94 -1.26
CA ASN A 82 7.95 -2.16 -2.21
C ASN A 82 8.96 -3.04 -2.96
N SER A 83 9.60 -3.98 -2.26
CA SER A 83 10.53 -4.94 -2.88
C SER A 83 9.84 -5.78 -3.97
N ILE A 84 8.64 -6.31 -3.71
CA ILE A 84 7.86 -7.04 -4.73
C ILE A 84 7.45 -6.10 -5.87
N THR A 85 7.01 -4.88 -5.55
CA THR A 85 6.58 -3.89 -6.55
C THR A 85 7.74 -3.50 -7.48
N GLU A 86 8.94 -3.27 -6.95
CA GLU A 86 10.14 -2.95 -7.72
C GLU A 86 10.63 -4.14 -8.55
N GLN A 87 10.56 -5.36 -8.00
CA GLN A 87 10.88 -6.58 -8.75
C GLN A 87 9.95 -6.72 -9.97
N ILE A 88 8.64 -6.54 -9.77
CA ILE A 88 7.66 -6.54 -10.87
C ILE A 88 7.97 -5.41 -11.86
N ALA A 89 8.21 -4.17 -11.40
CA ALA A 89 8.53 -3.06 -12.29
C ALA A 89 9.81 -3.30 -13.13
N THR A 90 10.78 -4.01 -12.57
CA THR A 90 12.02 -4.42 -13.26
C THR A 90 11.74 -5.48 -14.33
N ASP A 91 10.86 -6.44 -14.04
CA ASP A 91 10.47 -7.49 -15.00
C ASP A 91 9.57 -6.96 -16.13
N TYR A 92 8.84 -5.86 -15.92
CA TYR A 92 7.93 -5.23 -16.89
C TYR A 92 8.24 -3.73 -17.05
N PRO A 93 9.42 -3.38 -17.58
CA PRO A 93 9.86 -2.00 -17.65
C PRO A 93 8.95 -1.18 -18.55
N ASN A 94 8.52 -0.01 -18.06
CA ASN A 94 7.61 0.93 -18.75
C ASN A 94 6.22 0.37 -19.08
N GLU A 95 5.79 -0.72 -18.43
CA GLU A 95 4.45 -1.28 -18.60
C GLU A 95 3.57 -0.97 -17.39
N LYS A 96 2.30 -0.64 -17.66
CA LYS A 96 1.27 -0.60 -16.61
C LYS A 96 0.75 -2.02 -16.38
N ILE A 97 1.60 -2.87 -15.80
CA ILE A 97 1.35 -4.33 -15.80
C ILE A 97 0.09 -4.71 -15.04
N TYR A 98 -0.28 -4.00 -13.97
CA TYR A 98 -1.50 -4.25 -13.20
C TYR A 98 -2.79 -3.93 -13.98
N ASP A 99 -2.74 -3.03 -14.97
CA ASP A 99 -3.90 -2.71 -15.82
C ASP A 99 -4.10 -3.76 -16.95
N ASN A 100 -3.15 -4.69 -17.12
CA ASN A 100 -3.21 -5.68 -18.19
C ASN A 100 -4.25 -6.77 -17.87
N LYS A 101 -5.13 -7.07 -18.82
CA LYS A 101 -6.19 -8.09 -18.68
C LYS A 101 -5.69 -9.51 -18.39
N LYS A 102 -4.43 -9.81 -18.71
CA LYS A 102 -3.76 -11.08 -18.42
C LYS A 102 -3.02 -11.08 -17.09
N THR A 103 -2.96 -9.93 -16.41
CA THR A 103 -2.36 -9.82 -15.09
C THR A 103 -3.41 -10.10 -14.03
N LYS A 104 -3.04 -10.93 -13.05
CA LYS A 104 -3.84 -11.21 -11.87
C LYS A 104 -2.93 -11.24 -10.65
N VAL A 105 -3.41 -10.67 -9.57
CA VAL A 105 -2.79 -10.82 -8.25
C VAL A 105 -3.81 -11.50 -7.36
N ASP A 106 -3.41 -12.63 -6.78
CA ASP A 106 -4.21 -13.34 -5.79
C ASP A 106 -3.47 -13.32 -4.46
N LEU A 107 -4.18 -12.99 -3.38
CA LEU A 107 -3.64 -13.01 -2.02
C LEU A 107 -4.53 -13.90 -1.15
N ILE A 108 -3.96 -14.97 -0.61
CA ILE A 108 -4.64 -15.91 0.27
C ILE A 108 -3.97 -15.86 1.64
N VAL A 109 -4.79 -15.65 2.67
CA VAL A 109 -4.35 -15.67 4.06
C VAL A 109 -5.13 -16.72 4.80
N SER A 110 -4.45 -17.75 5.31
CA SER A 110 -5.08 -18.81 6.09
C SER A 110 -4.36 -18.99 7.42
N ARG A 111 -5.08 -19.40 8.46
CA ARG A 111 -4.43 -19.85 9.69
C ARG A 111 -3.62 -21.11 9.35
N SER A 112 -2.43 -21.26 9.94
CA SER A 112 -1.69 -22.51 9.85
C SER A 112 -2.30 -23.49 10.85
N ASP A 113 -2.80 -24.63 10.38
CA ASP A 113 -3.54 -25.60 11.19
C ASP A 113 -2.63 -26.45 12.12
N GLU A 114 -1.31 -26.31 11.99
CA GLU A 114 -0.32 -27.20 12.62
C GLU A 114 0.33 -26.64 13.89
N SER A 115 -0.01 -25.43 14.34
CA SER A 115 0.63 -24.79 15.52
C SER A 115 -0.36 -24.37 16.61
N THR A 116 0.03 -24.58 17.88
CA THR A 116 -0.59 -23.89 19.04
C THR A 116 -0.37 -22.38 19.01
N GLU A 117 0.57 -21.92 18.17
CA GLU A 117 0.93 -20.53 17.96
C GLU A 117 -0.01 -19.87 16.93
N ASN A 118 -0.21 -18.55 17.04
CA ASN A 118 -1.06 -17.78 16.13
C ASN A 118 -0.34 -17.49 14.79
N ILE A 119 0.05 -18.55 14.08
CA ILE A 119 0.74 -18.47 12.79
C ILE A 119 -0.27 -18.44 11.65
N TYR A 120 -0.05 -17.53 10.70
CA TYR A 120 -0.83 -17.39 9.48
C TYR A 120 0.06 -17.63 8.27
N LYS A 121 -0.44 -18.44 7.33
CA LYS A 121 0.16 -18.61 6.01
C LYS A 121 -0.36 -17.52 5.09
N VAL A 122 0.54 -16.81 4.43
CA VAL A 122 0.24 -15.80 3.41
C VAL A 122 0.81 -16.28 2.08
N ILE A 123 -0.05 -16.40 1.07
CA ILE A 123 0.32 -16.77 -0.30
C ILE A 123 -0.04 -15.60 -1.20
N LEU A 124 0.97 -14.95 -1.79
CA LEU A 124 0.77 -13.97 -2.84
C LEU A 124 1.17 -14.60 -4.18
N THR A 125 0.25 -14.57 -5.13
CA THR A 125 0.47 -15.02 -6.49
C THR A 125 0.38 -13.82 -7.42
N PHE A 126 1.43 -13.61 -8.21
CA PHE A 126 1.41 -12.70 -9.34
C PHE A 126 1.45 -13.51 -10.63
N GLU A 127 0.40 -13.45 -11.44
CA GLU A 127 0.31 -14.11 -12.73
C GLU A 127 0.23 -13.06 -13.84
N SER A 128 1.01 -13.24 -14.90
CA SER A 128 1.01 -12.37 -16.08
C SER A 128 1.17 -13.19 -17.35
N TYR A 129 1.32 -12.50 -18.49
CA TYR A 129 1.64 -13.13 -19.77
C TYR A 129 3.05 -13.77 -19.83
N LYS A 130 3.97 -13.47 -18.89
CA LYS A 130 5.31 -14.10 -18.82
C LYS A 130 5.34 -15.33 -17.92
N GLY A 131 4.32 -15.53 -17.08
CA GLY A 131 4.22 -16.67 -16.19
C GLY A 131 3.65 -16.31 -14.83
N LYS A 132 3.78 -17.26 -13.90
CA LYS A 132 3.26 -17.18 -12.54
C LYS A 132 4.42 -17.16 -11.54
N THR A 133 4.42 -16.17 -10.66
CA THR A 133 5.33 -16.07 -9.52
C THR A 133 4.53 -16.18 -8.24
N GLU A 134 4.89 -17.15 -7.40
CA GLU A 134 4.26 -17.37 -6.11
C GLU A 134 5.23 -17.01 -5.00
N TYR A 135 4.73 -16.38 -3.94
CA TYR A 135 5.45 -16.07 -2.72
C TYR A 135 4.67 -16.63 -1.54
N VAL A 136 5.36 -17.38 -0.66
CA VAL A 136 4.74 -18.03 0.48
C VAL A 136 5.48 -17.65 1.76
N TRP A 137 4.74 -17.12 2.74
CA TRP A 137 5.27 -16.80 4.06
C TRP A 137 4.42 -17.42 5.16
N ASN A 138 5.04 -17.69 6.30
CA ASN A 138 4.37 -17.81 7.58
C ASN A 138 4.63 -16.55 8.39
N VAL A 139 3.58 -16.02 9.02
CA VAL A 139 3.63 -14.81 9.84
C VAL A 139 3.06 -15.16 11.21
N ASN A 140 3.85 -14.96 12.26
CA ASN A 140 3.37 -15.11 13.63
C ASN A 140 2.67 -13.81 14.05
N GLN A 141 1.39 -13.88 14.41
CA GLN A 141 0.60 -12.70 14.79
C GLN A 141 1.13 -12.02 16.06
N ASP A 142 1.66 -12.80 17.00
CA ASP A 142 2.03 -12.32 18.33
C ASP A 142 3.47 -11.77 18.33
N THR A 143 4.41 -12.53 17.75
CA THR A 143 5.84 -12.12 17.69
C THR A 143 6.15 -11.21 16.51
N LYS A 144 5.26 -11.16 15.50
CA LYS A 144 5.46 -10.49 14.20
C LYS A 144 6.61 -11.07 13.38
N GLU A 145 7.12 -12.25 13.75
CA GLU A 145 8.15 -12.94 12.99
C GLU A 145 7.60 -13.41 11.65
N ILE A 146 8.42 -13.26 10.61
CA ILE A 146 8.09 -13.61 9.24
C ILE A 146 9.08 -14.66 8.76
N GLU A 147 8.57 -15.80 8.30
CA GLU A 147 9.35 -16.90 7.77
C GLU A 147 8.99 -17.13 6.30
N ALA A 148 9.97 -17.00 5.41
CA ALA A 148 9.79 -17.33 4.00
C ALA A 148 9.76 -18.86 3.79
N LYS A 149 8.73 -19.34 3.07
CA LYS A 149 8.49 -20.77 2.80
C LYS A 149 8.83 -21.20 1.37
N ASN A 150 9.16 -20.27 0.49
CA ASN A 150 9.66 -20.59 -0.85
C ASN A 150 10.80 -19.64 -1.28
N SER A 151 11.46 -19.96 -2.39
CA SER A 151 12.64 -19.22 -2.88
C SER A 151 12.35 -17.76 -3.20
N ASN A 152 11.19 -17.47 -3.81
CA ASN A 152 10.81 -16.11 -4.17
C ASN A 152 10.55 -15.27 -2.91
N ALA A 153 9.79 -15.80 -1.94
CA ALA A 153 9.58 -15.14 -0.66
C ALA A 153 10.90 -14.92 0.09
N LYS A 154 11.81 -15.90 0.04
CA LYS A 154 13.12 -15.79 0.67
C LYS A 154 13.94 -14.67 0.04
N HIS A 155 13.96 -14.60 -1.29
CA HIS A 155 14.66 -13.54 -2.00
C HIS A 155 14.18 -12.14 -1.59
N VAL A 156 12.85 -11.96 -1.48
CA VAL A 156 12.26 -10.69 -1.01
C VAL A 156 12.69 -10.37 0.42
N ILE A 157 12.62 -11.34 1.33
CA ILE A 157 13.05 -11.13 2.73
C ILE A 157 14.56 -10.83 2.81
N ASP A 158 15.39 -11.48 1.99
CA ASP A 158 16.83 -11.20 1.93
C ASP A 158 17.10 -9.77 1.42
N ILE A 159 16.38 -9.30 0.39
CA ILE A 159 16.46 -7.89 -0.05
C ILE A 159 16.08 -6.97 1.11
N VAL A 160 14.92 -7.19 1.72
CA VAL A 160 14.42 -6.33 2.80
C VAL A 160 15.37 -6.29 4.01
N ASN A 161 16.05 -7.40 4.32
CA ASN A 161 16.93 -7.50 5.48
C ASN A 161 18.33 -6.92 5.26
N TYR A 162 18.83 -6.91 4.03
CA TYR A 162 20.24 -6.61 3.73
C TYR A 162 20.44 -5.43 2.77
N TYR A 163 19.36 -4.83 2.25
CA TYR A 163 19.42 -3.63 1.42
C TYR A 163 19.34 -2.39 2.32
N ASP A 164 20.49 -1.79 2.61
CA ASP A 164 20.67 -0.53 3.37
C ASP A 164 20.53 0.71 2.49
#